data_AF-A0A819D8G6-F1
#
_entry.id   AF-A0A819D8G6-F1
#
_cell.length_a   1.000
_cell.length_b   1.000
_cell.length_c   1.000
_cell.angle_alpha   90.00
_cell.angle_beta   90.00
_cell.angle_gamma   90.00
#
_symmetry.space_group_name_H-M   'P 1'
#
loop_
_entity.id
_entity.type
_entity.pdbx_description
1 polymer ?
#
loop_
_entity_poly.entity_id
_entity_poly.type
_entity_poly.pdbx_seq_one_letter_code
_entity_poly.pdbx_strand_id
1 'polypeptide(L)' 'LEQDRSKPDETEDQHETYDFIQLCLTPDVNERPLFKALLDHPYPHVRICNVFI' A
#
# COMPACT_ATOMS: atom_id res chain seq x y z
N LEU A 1 -24.66 26.09 3.28
CA LEU A 1 -23.25 25.76 2.96
C LEU A 1 -22.80 24.77 3.99
N GLU A 2 -23.19 23.50 3.86
CA GLU A 2 -22.66 22.44 4.72
C GLU A 2 -22.41 21.26 3.79
N GLN A 3 -21.18 21.19 3.31
CA GLN A 3 -20.65 20.00 2.65
C GLN A 3 -19.70 19.38 3.66
N ASP A 4 -20.26 18.57 4.55
CA ASP A 4 -19.50 17.65 5.38
C ASP A 4 -18.82 16.66 4.44
N ARG A 5 -17.53 16.87 4.22
CA ARG A 5 -16.66 16.04 3.39
C ARG A 5 -15.49 15.61 4.25
N SER A 6 -15.77 14.67 5.13
CA SER A 6 -14.75 13.71 5.54
C SER A 6 -14.49 12.78 4.33
N LYS A 7 -13.85 13.32 3.27
CA LYS A 7 -13.28 12.49 2.23
C LYS A 7 -12.10 11.76 2.87
N PRO A 8 -11.97 10.43 2.72
CA PRO A 8 -10.73 9.78 3.08
C PRO A 8 -9.61 10.49 2.32
N ASP A 9 -8.50 10.78 3.00
CA ASP A 9 -7.37 11.48 2.39
C ASP A 9 -6.74 10.53 1.35
N GLU A 10 -7.26 10.60 0.12
CA GLU A 10 -6.86 9.76 -1.01
C GLU A 10 -5.35 9.90 -1.31
N THR A 11 -4.71 10.94 -0.78
CA THR A 11 -3.29 11.23 -0.95
C THR A 11 -2.41 10.23 -0.20
N GLU A 12 -2.70 9.96 1.08
CA GLU A 12 -1.88 9.04 1.90
C GLU A 12 -1.91 7.60 1.35
N ASP A 13 -3.08 7.14 0.94
CA ASP A 13 -3.28 5.81 0.39
C ASP A 13 -2.62 5.59 -0.98
N GLN A 14 -2.53 6.65 -1.80
CA GLN A 14 -1.79 6.61 -3.06
C GLN A 14 -0.27 6.52 -2.83
N HIS A 15 0.24 7.17 -1.78
CA HIS A 15 1.66 7.10 -1.42
C HIS A 15 2.06 5.69 -0.99
N GLU A 16 1.30 5.05 -0.09
CA GLU A 16 1.58 3.67 0.36
C GLU A 16 1.52 2.65 -0.78
N THR A 17 0.58 2.85 -1.71
CA THR A 17 0.45 2.00 -2.91
C THR A 17 1.68 2.12 -3.80
N TYR A 18 2.13 3.35 -4.06
CA TYR A 18 3.29 3.60 -4.91
C TYR A 18 4.57 3.04 -4.29
N ASP A 19 4.77 3.26 -3.00
CA ASP A 19 5.95 2.78 -2.26
C ASP A 19 6.01 1.24 -2.26
N PHE A 20 4.87 0.57 -2.04
CA PHE A 20 4.79 -0.89 -2.11
C PHE A 20 5.16 -1.43 -3.49
N ILE A 21 4.65 -0.81 -4.56
CA ILE A 21 4.94 -1.20 -5.94
C ILE A 21 6.44 -1.01 -6.23
N GLN A 22 7.06 0.08 -5.76
CA GLN A 22 8.50 0.29 -5.94
C GLN A 22 9.33 -0.80 -5.27
N LEU A 23 8.97 -1.23 -4.05
CA LEU A 23 9.63 -2.35 -3.37
C LEU A 23 9.53 -3.65 -4.19
N CYS A 24 8.34 -3.96 -4.70
CA CYS A 24 8.12 -5.14 -5.55
C CYS A 24 8.93 -5.10 -6.85
N LEU A 25 9.10 -3.92 -7.43
CA LEU A 25 9.80 -3.68 -8.69
C LEU A 25 11.27 -3.31 -8.51
N THR A 26 11.86 -3.56 -7.34
CA THR A 26 13.29 -3.30 -7.08
C THR A 26 14.15 -3.95 -8.18
N PRO A 27 14.97 -3.18 -8.93
CA PRO A 27 15.69 -3.69 -10.09
C PRO A 27 16.76 -4.73 -9.75
N ASP A 28 17.54 -4.50 -8.70
CA ASP A 28 18.55 -5.46 -8.23
C ASP A 28 17.86 -6.59 -7.46
N VAL A 29 18.07 -7.82 -7.92
CA VAL A 29 17.49 -9.02 -7.32
C VAL A 29 18.05 -9.29 -5.91
N ASN A 30 19.29 -8.87 -5.64
CA ASN A 30 19.92 -9.05 -4.34
C ASN A 30 19.44 -8.03 -3.31
N GLU A 31 18.96 -6.86 -3.76
CA GLU A 31 18.39 -5.82 -2.91
C GLU A 31 16.86 -5.93 -2.80
N ARG A 32 16.22 -6.69 -3.70
CA ARG A 32 14.78 -6.89 -3.70
C ARG A 32 14.32 -7.55 -2.38
N PRO A 33 13.36 -6.96 -1.67
CA PRO A 33 12.83 -7.56 -0.45
C PRO A 33 12.27 -8.96 -0.70
N LEU A 34 12.54 -9.88 0.22
CA LEU A 34 11.89 -11.18 0.22
C LEU A 34 10.39 -11.02 0.41
N PHE A 35 9.61 -11.94 -0.14
CA PHE A 35 8.15 -11.93 -0.04
C PHE A 35 7.64 -11.76 1.40
N LYS A 36 8.30 -12.42 2.37
CA LYS A 36 7.96 -12.29 3.80
C LYS A 36 8.05 -10.84 4.28
N ALA A 37 9.08 -10.11 3.88
CA ALA A 37 9.26 -8.71 4.28
C ALA A 37 8.25 -7.77 3.60
N LEU A 38 7.80 -8.10 2.37
CA LEU A 38 6.75 -7.36 1.69
C LEU A 38 5.40 -7.47 2.41
N LEU A 39 5.13 -8.60 3.08
CA LEU A 39 3.89 -8.78 3.84
C LEU A 39 3.80 -7.86 5.06
N ASP A 40 4.92 -7.40 5.60
CA ASP A 40 4.95 -6.48 6.74
C ASP A 40 4.67 -5.01 6.34
N HIS A 41 4.54 -4.72 5.04
CA HIS A 41 4.19 -3.39 4.55
C HIS A 41 2.70 -3.06 4.84
N PRO A 42 2.34 -1.79 5.14
CA PRO A 42 0.94 -1.41 5.41
C PRO A 42 -0.05 -1.76 4.29
N TYR A 43 0.36 -1.56 3.03
CA TYR A 43 -0.47 -1.78 1.84
C TYR A 43 -1.19 -3.16 1.78
N PRO A 44 -0.50 -4.31 1.91
CA PRO A 44 -1.15 -5.63 2.03
C PRO A 44 -2.26 -5.71 3.08
N HIS A 45 -2.08 -5.11 4.25
CA HIS A 45 -3.03 -5.22 5.37
C HIS A 45 -4.29 -4.37 5.17
N VAL A 46 -4.15 -3.21 4.54
CA VAL A 46 -5.27 -2.31 4.23
C VAL A 46 -6.14 -2.86 3.10
N ARG A 47 -5.53 -3.59 2.14
CA ARG A 47 -6.18 -3.93 0.86
C ARG A 47 -6.50 -5.41 0.66
N ILE A 48 -5.73 -6.35 1.24
CA ILE A 48 -5.93 -7.80 1.01
C ILE A 48 -7.00 -8.37 1.94
N CYS A 49 -7.23 -7.76 3.12
CA CYS A 49 -8.27 -8.20 4.05
C CYS A 49 -9.72 -7.89 3.62
N ASN A 50 -9.93 -7.17 2.50
CA ASN A 50 -11.26 -6.88 1.96
C ASN A 50 -11.71 -7.82 0.83
N VAL A 51 -10.98 -8.91 0.54
CA VAL A 51 -11.34 -9.87 -0.52
C VAL A 51 -12.01 -11.14 0.03
N PHE A 52 -12.12 -11.32 1.35
CA PHE A 52 -12.86 -12.44 1.95
C PHE A 52 -13.59 -12.04 3.23
N ILE A 53 -14.76 -11.42 3.10
CA ILE A 53 -15.94 -11.62 3.98
C ILE A 53 -17.18 -11.62 3.09
#